data_AF-A0A8S3BIK8-F1
#
_entry.id   AF-A0A8S3BIK8-F1
#
_cell.length_a   1.000
_cell.length_b   1.000
_cell.length_c   1.000
_cell.angle_alpha   90.00
_cell.angle_beta   90.00
_cell.angle_gamma   90.00
#
_symmetry.space_group_name_H-M   'P 1'
#
loop_
_entity.id
_entity.type
_entity.pdbx_description
1 polymer ?
#
loop_
_entity_poly.entity_id
_entity_poly.type
_entity_poly.pdbx_seq_one_letter_code
_entity_poly.pdbx_strand_id
1 'polypeptide(L)' 'KTFALVVFNPSATVGALSEPLWSIEARNAAIANSYFTVGINRVGTETFPNEFTSGDGKPAH' A
#
# COMPACT_ATOMS: atom_id res chain seq x y z
N LYS A 1 2.24 23.04 -16.88
CA LYS A 1 2.77 21.95 -16.04
C LYS A 1 2.61 22.36 -14.58
N THR A 2 1.66 21.79 -13.87
CA THR A 2 1.50 21.99 -12.43
C THR A 2 2.49 21.08 -11.71
N PHE A 3 3.32 21.64 -10.85
CA PHE A 3 4.22 20.88 -9.98
C PHE A 3 3.44 20.41 -8.75
N ALA A 4 3.67 19.18 -8.31
CA ALA A 4 3.20 18.69 -7.01
C ALA A 4 4.36 18.79 -6.01
N LEU A 5 4.13 19.48 -4.88
CA LEU A 5 5.11 19.61 -3.79
C LEU A 5 5.00 18.47 -2.77
N VAL A 6 3.78 17.95 -2.58
CA VAL A 6 3.47 16.88 -1.64
C VAL A 6 2.52 15.89 -2.33
N VAL A 7 2.85 14.61 -2.27
CA VAL A 7 2.03 13.52 -2.77
C VAL A 7 1.61 12.64 -1.59
N PHE A 8 0.31 12.62 -1.31
CA PHE A 8 -0.28 11.69 -0.35
C PHE A 8 -0.59 10.36 -1.05
N ASN A 9 -0.17 9.25 -0.45
CA ASN A 9 -0.37 7.90 -0.96
C ASN A 9 -1.21 7.07 0.03
N PRO A 10 -2.55 7.21 -0.01
CA PRO A 10 -3.45 6.38 0.77
C PRO A 10 -3.42 4.94 0.24
N SER A 11 -3.21 3.99 1.13
CA SER A 11 -3.00 2.57 0.82
C SER A 11 -3.78 1.67 1.79
N ALA A 12 -4.10 0.47 1.32
CA ALA A 12 -4.70 -0.60 2.12
C ALA A 12 -4.07 -1.92 1.67
N THR A 13 -2.80 -2.11 2.01
CA THR A 13 -2.02 -3.30 1.64
C THR A 13 -1.79 -4.18 2.86
N VAL A 14 -1.72 -5.49 2.64
CA VAL A 14 -1.56 -6.51 3.68
C VAL A 14 -0.52 -7.54 3.27
N GLY A 15 0.09 -8.16 4.29
CA GLY A 15 0.82 -9.41 4.13
C GLY A 15 2.32 -9.27 3.89
N ALA A 16 2.97 -10.44 3.84
CA ALA A 16 4.42 -10.57 3.87
C ALA A 16 5.15 -10.07 2.61
N LEU A 17 4.47 -10.01 1.46
CA LEU A 17 5.08 -9.57 0.21
C LEU A 17 5.15 -8.04 0.08
N SER A 18 4.14 -7.32 0.59
CA SER A 18 4.07 -5.86 0.47
C SER A 18 4.87 -5.14 1.57
N GLU A 19 4.96 -5.69 2.77
CA GLU A 19 5.67 -5.07 3.90
C GLU A 19 7.12 -4.65 3.57
N PRO A 20 7.95 -5.49 2.91
CA PRO A 20 9.33 -5.12 2.57
C PRO A 20 9.41 -3.97 1.56
N LEU A 21 8.39 -3.79 0.71
CA LEU A 21 8.35 -2.74 -0.31
C LEU A 21 7.89 -1.39 0.25
N TRP A 22 7.19 -1.38 1.40
CA TRP A 22 6.58 -0.18 1.96
C TRP A 22 7.57 0.97 2.22
N SER A 23 8.79 0.64 2.66
CA SER A 23 9.84 1.63 2.90
C SER A 23 10.61 2.07 1.65
N ILE A 24 10.33 1.45 0.50
CA ILE A 24 11.10 1.60 -0.74
C ILE A 24 10.35 2.46 -1.75
N GLU A 25 9.12 2.12 -2.09
CA GLU A 25 8.46 2.68 -3.28
C GLU A 25 8.14 4.16 -3.16
N ALA A 26 7.48 4.57 -2.06
CA ALA A 26 7.18 5.98 -1.81
C ALA A 26 8.46 6.82 -1.65
N ARG A 27 9.48 6.27 -0.98
CA ARG A 27 10.78 6.93 -0.83
C ARG A 27 11.47 7.13 -2.18
N ASN A 28 11.45 6.13 -3.05
CA ASN A 28 11.99 6.24 -4.41
C ASN A 28 11.24 7.31 -5.21
N ALA A 29 9.91 7.33 -5.12
CA ALA A 29 9.11 8.36 -5.78
C ALA A 29 9.48 9.79 -5.32
N ALA A 30 9.75 9.99 -4.02
CA ALA A 30 10.23 11.26 -3.49
C ALA A 30 11.59 11.67 -4.07
N ILE A 31 12.56 10.74 -4.08
CA ILE A 31 13.91 10.97 -4.57
C ILE A 31 13.90 11.28 -6.07
N ALA A 32 13.20 10.48 -6.87
CA ALA A 32 13.20 10.59 -8.32
C ALA A 32 12.52 11.88 -8.84
N ASN A 33 11.56 12.42 -8.08
CA ASN A 33 10.75 13.57 -8.52
C ASN A 33 11.02 14.85 -7.71
N SER A 34 11.94 14.83 -6.75
CA SER A 34 12.29 15.98 -5.90
C SER A 34 11.07 16.62 -5.22
N TYR A 35 10.17 15.80 -4.67
CA TYR A 35 9.00 16.23 -3.90
C TYR A 35 8.90 15.48 -2.58
N PHE A 36 7.92 15.83 -1.74
CA PHE A 36 7.59 15.05 -0.55
C PHE A 36 6.54 13.97 -0.85
N THR A 37 6.68 12.82 -0.20
CA THR A 37 5.68 11.74 -0.23
C THR A 37 5.21 11.38 1.17
N VAL A 38 3.93 11.06 1.31
CA VAL A 38 3.33 10.63 2.57
C VAL A 38 2.63 9.29 2.34
N GLY A 39 3.28 8.19 2.74
CA GLY A 39 2.68 6.85 2.72
C GLY A 39 1.75 6.66 3.91
N ILE A 40 0.50 6.29 3.66
CA ILE A 40 -0.52 6.04 4.69
C ILE A 40 -1.11 4.66 4.42
N ASN A 41 -0.99 3.71 5.35
CA ASN A 41 -1.59 2.38 5.22
C ASN A 41 -2.66 2.13 6.30
N ARG A 42 -3.70 1.37 5.94
CA ARG A 42 -4.67 0.85 6.91
C ARG A 42 -3.97 -0.06 7.93
N VAL A 43 -4.43 -0.04 9.17
CA VAL A 43 -4.00 -0.94 10.25
C VAL A 43 -5.14 -1.85 10.70
N GLY A 44 -4.80 -3.02 11.25
CA GLY A 44 -5.77 -4.01 11.75
C GLY A 44 -6.16 -5.07 10.71
N THR A 45 -7.05 -5.97 11.13
CA THR A 45 -7.58 -7.07 10.30
C THR A 45 -9.09 -6.96 10.25
N GLU A 46 -9.67 -7.24 9.07
CA GLU A 46 -11.11 -7.23 8.86
C GLU A 46 -11.63 -8.65 8.58
N THR A 47 -12.81 -8.96 9.10
CA THR A 47 -13.52 -10.20 8.85
C THR A 47 -14.86 -9.88 8.20
N PHE A 48 -15.20 -10.60 7.13
CA PHE A 48 -16.43 -10.39 6.39
C PHE A 48 -17.43 -11.54 6.64
N PRO A 49 -18.75 -11.28 6.53
CA PRO A 49 -19.76 -12.30 6.85
C PRO A 49 -19.81 -13.49 5.90
N ASN A 50 -19.33 -13.33 4.66
CA ASN A 50 -19.34 -14.35 3.64
C ASN A 50 -17.90 -14.68 3.24
N GLU A 51 -17.62 -15.96 3.02
CA GLU A 51 -16.31 -16.43 2.58
C GLU A 51 -15.99 -15.96 1.16
N PHE A 52 -14.70 -15.71 0.91
CA PHE A 52 -14.17 -15.39 -0.42
C PHE A 52 -12.80 -16.06 -0.61
N THR A 53 -12.32 -16.10 -1.85
CA THR A 53 -11.03 -16.72 -2.19
C THR A 53 -9.98 -15.68 -2.56
N SER A 54 -8.74 -15.86 -2.10
CA SER A 54 -7.62 -14.93 -2.39
C SER A 54 -6.83 -15.26 -3.67
N GLY A 55 -7.26 -16.25 -4.45
CA GLY A 55 -6.62 -16.62 -5.73
C GLY A 55 -5.28 -17.35 -5.59
N ASP A 56 -4.89 -17.75 -4.37
CA ASP A 56 -3.65 -18.44 -4.04
C ASP A 56 -3.81 -19.96 -3.88
N GLY A 57 -4.96 -20.50 -4.29
CA GLY A 57 -5.29 -21.93 -4.20
C GLY A 57 -5.59 -22.43 -2.79
N LYS A 58 -5.62 -21.55 -1.79
CA LYS A 58 -6.06 -21.90 -0.42
C LYS A 58 -7.58 -21.99 -0.31
N PRO A 59 -8.11 -22.61 0.76
CA PRO A 59 -9.53 -22.57 1.07
C PRO A 59 -10.07 -21.13 1.15
N ALA A 60 -11.37 -20.99 0.87
CA ALA A 60 -12.07 -19.74 1.11
C ALA A 60 -11.99 -19.37 2.60
N HIS A 61 -11.90 -18.07 2.87
CA HIS A 61 -11.75 -17.48 4.21
C HIS A 61 -12.43 -16.12 4.28
#